data_AF-A0A950CUC7-F1
#
_entry.id   AF-A0A950CUC7-F1
#
_cell.length_a   1.000
_cell.length_b   1.000
_cell.length_c   1.000
_cell.angle_alpha   90.00
_cell.angle_beta   90.00
_cell.angle_gamma   90.00
#
_symmetry.space_group_name_H-M   'P 1'
#
loop_
_entity.id
_entity.type
_entity.pdbx_description
1 polymer ?
#
loop_
_entity_poly.entity_id
_entity_poly.type
_entity_poly.pdbx_seq_one_letter_code
_entity_poly.pdbx_strand_id
1 'polypeptide(L)' 'MKWTADINQPEKLHCEIEYDNQAGYYLYVWKDGRGAYDYLQNTFDLAKQFALTKFGIPLDLWRQEFDKN' A
#
# COMPACT_ATOMS: atom_id res chain seq x y z
N MET A 1 19.74 0.01 25.69
CA MET A 1 18.87 -1.17 25.93
C MET A 1 17.94 -1.33 24.74
N LYS A 2 17.62 -2.56 24.34
CA LYS A 2 16.76 -2.90 23.21
C LYS A 2 15.68 -3.86 23.71
N TRP A 3 14.43 -3.60 23.38
CA TRP A 3 13.30 -4.48 23.68
C TRP A 3 12.63 -4.87 22.38
N THR A 4 12.22 -6.13 22.28
CA THR A 4 11.56 -6.72 21.10
C THR A 4 10.37 -7.53 21.57
N ALA A 5 9.34 -7.61 20.73
CA ALA A 5 8.17 -8.46 20.94
C ALA A 5 7.71 -8.98 19.58
N ASP A 6 7.31 -10.25 19.54
CA ASP A 6 6.87 -10.93 18.32
C ASP A 6 5.43 -11.41 18.51
N ILE A 7 4.59 -11.23 17.48
CA ILE A 7 3.26 -11.81 17.39
C ILE A 7 3.24 -12.71 16.16
N ASN A 8 2.92 -14.00 16.37
CA ASN A 8 2.73 -14.96 15.29
C ASN A 8 1.26 -14.95 14.84
N GLN A 9 0.89 -13.96 14.03
CA GLN A 9 -0.39 -13.91 13.34
C GLN A 9 -0.18 -13.53 11.87
N PRO A 10 -0.98 -14.08 10.94
CA PRO A 10 -0.97 -13.61 9.56
C PRO A 10 -1.48 -12.17 9.52
N GLU A 11 -0.61 -11.23 9.20
CA GLU A 11 -0.95 -9.81 9.04
C GLU A 11 -1.97 -9.65 7.90
N LYS A 12 -3.06 -8.93 8.15
CA LYS A 12 -3.95 -8.49 7.06
C LYS A 12 -3.33 -7.27 6.39
N LEU A 13 -3.02 -7.42 5.11
CA LEU A 13 -2.48 -6.34 4.30
C LEU A 13 -3.56 -5.71 3.43
N HIS A 14 -3.61 -4.38 3.44
CA HIS A 14 -4.43 -3.57 2.55
C HIS A 14 -3.56 -2.47 1.94
N CYS A 15 -3.81 -2.14 0.67
CA CYS A 15 -3.07 -1.12 -0.04
C CYS A 15 -4.01 -0.24 -0.87
N GLU A 16 -3.68 1.05 -0.96
CA GLU A 16 -4.42 2.05 -1.73
C GLU A 16 -3.40 2.88 -2.49
N ILE A 17 -3.80 3.34 -3.68
CA ILE A 17 -2.99 4.26 -4.46
C ILE A 17 -3.79 5.53 -4.65
N GLU A 18 -3.26 6.64 -4.15
CA GLU A 18 -3.83 7.97 -4.32
C GLU A 18 -2.94 8.82 -5.23
N TYR A 19 -3.56 9.65 -6.06
CA TYR A 19 -2.85 10.62 -6.89
C TYR A 19 -2.88 12.00 -6.25
N ASP A 20 -1.70 12.54 -5.99
CA ASP A 20 -1.47 13.93 -5.60
C ASP A 20 -0.87 14.70 -6.79
N ASN A 21 -1.48 15.83 -7.12
CA ASN A 21 -1.10 16.62 -8.30
C ASN A 21 0.28 17.30 -8.19
N GLN A 22 0.82 17.44 -6.98
CA GLN A 22 2.11 18.07 -6.70
C GLN A 22 3.22 17.04 -6.49
N ALA A 23 2.89 15.86 -5.95
CA ALA A 23 3.87 14.85 -5.58
C ALA A 23 3.91 13.64 -6.52
N GLY A 24 2.77 13.20 -7.08
CA GLY A 24 2.67 11.98 -7.88
C GLY A 24 1.72 10.96 -7.26
N TYR A 25 2.09 9.67 -7.26
CA TYR A 25 1.24 8.58 -6.77
C TYR A 25 1.74 8.05 -5.44
N TYR A 26 0.95 8.18 -4.39
CA TYR A 26 1.23 7.58 -3.09
C TYR A 26 0.66 6.17 -3.04
N LEU A 27 1.51 5.19 -2.72
CA LEU A 27 1.09 3.87 -2.28
C LEU A 27 1.04 3.85 -0.76
N TYR A 28 -0.18 3.82 -0.21
CA TYR A 28 -0.42 3.65 1.21
C TYR A 28 -0.58 2.17 1.54
N VAL A 29 -0.02 1.76 2.68
CA VAL A 29 -0.01 0.37 3.14
C VAL A 29 -0.53 0.31 4.57
N TRP A 30 -1.54 -0.52 4.79
CA TRP A 30 -2.11 -0.80 6.10
C TRP A 30 -1.84 -2.24 6.51
N LYS A 31 -1.41 -2.41 7.76
CA LYS A 31 -1.26 -3.70 8.42
C LYS A 31 -2.25 -3.77 9.57
N ASP A 32 -3.15 -4.74 9.52
CA ASP A 32 -4.22 -4.93 10.52
C ASP A 32 -5.04 -3.64 10.76
N GLY A 33 -5.34 -2.93 9.67
CA GLY A 33 -6.12 -1.69 9.70
C GLY A 33 -5.37 -0.46 10.22
N ARG A 34 -4.06 -0.56 10.48
CA ARG A 34 -3.22 0.56 10.92
C ARG A 34 -2.31 0.99 9.78
N GLY A 35 -2.22 2.30 9.54
CA GLY A 35 -1.27 2.86 8.58
C GLY A 35 0.15 2.48 8.96
N ALA A 36 0.84 1.79 8.05
CA ALA A 36 2.17 1.25 8.29
C ALA A 36 3.23 2.01 7.48
N TYR A 37 2.95 2.29 6.20
CA TYR A 37 3.90 2.92 5.28
C TYR A 37 3.20 3.75 4.21
N ASP A 38 3.90 4.76 3.72
CA ASP A 38 3.58 5.55 2.54
C ASP A 38 4.79 5.59 1.59
N TYR A 39 4.56 5.28 0.30
CA TYR A 39 5.61 5.28 -0.71
C TYR A 39 5.21 6.15 -1.89
N LEU A 40 5.97 7.22 -2.12
CA LEU A 40 5.78 8.08 -3.28
C LEU A 40 6.37 7.47 -4.55
N GLN A 41 5.59 7.47 -5.63
CA GLN A 41 5.95 6.93 -6.94
C GLN A 41 5.63 7.92 -8.05
N ASN A 42 6.42 7.89 -9.12
CA ASN A 42 6.24 8.82 -10.24
C ASN A 42 5.01 8.50 -11.10
N THR A 43 4.59 7.23 -11.17
CA THR A 43 3.46 6.79 -11.99
C THR A 43 2.62 5.73 -11.27
N PHE A 44 1.35 5.63 -11.68
CA PHE A 44 0.43 4.59 -11.19
C PHE A 44 0.97 3.17 -11.42
N ASP A 45 1.58 2.91 -12.59
CA ASP A 45 2.15 1.60 -12.89
C ASP A 45 3.36 1.27 -12.01
N LEU A 46 4.20 2.25 -11.68
CA LEU A 46 5.29 2.07 -10.74
C LEU A 46 4.78 1.76 -9.33
N ALA A 47 3.69 2.39 -8.89
CA ALA A 47 3.06 2.07 -7.62
C ALA A 47 2.56 0.62 -7.55
N LYS A 48 1.88 0.14 -8.59
CA LYS A 48 1.45 -1.28 -8.67
C LYS A 48 2.64 -2.26 -8.70
N GLN A 49 3.68 -1.95 -9.49
CA GLN A 49 4.90 -2.78 -9.56
C GLN A 49 5.66 -2.83 -8.23
N PHE A 50 5.71 -1.70 -7.53
CA PHE A 50 6.31 -1.63 -6.20
C PHE A 50 5.53 -2.48 -5.21
N ALA A 51 4.19 -2.40 -5.21
CA ALA A 51 3.34 -3.21 -4.36
C ALA A 51 3.46 -4.72 -4.65
N LEU A 52 3.54 -5.11 -5.92
CA LEU A 52 3.83 -6.49 -6.30
C LEU A 52 5.17 -6.96 -5.74
N THR A 53 6.23 -6.16 -5.92
CA THR A 53 7.60 -6.53 -5.54
C THR A 53 7.79 -6.59 -4.03
N LYS A 54 7.23 -5.63 -3.29
CA LYS A 54 7.43 -5.51 -1.84
C LYS A 54 6.45 -6.32 -1.02
N PHE A 55 5.22 -6.44 -1.51
CA PHE A 55 4.10 -6.96 -0.74
C PHE A 55 3.38 -8.14 -1.40
N GLY A 56 3.76 -8.50 -2.63
CA GLY A 56 3.13 -9.59 -3.36
C GLY A 56 1.73 -9.28 -3.88
N ILE A 57 1.32 -8.00 -3.93
CA ILE A 57 -0.01 -7.61 -4.41
C ILE A 57 -0.07 -7.75 -5.94
N PRO A 58 -0.91 -8.65 -6.49
CA PRO A 58 -1.02 -8.83 -7.94
C PRO A 58 -1.55 -7.59 -8.67
N LEU A 59 -1.09 -7.39 -9.91
CA LEU A 59 -1.42 -6.20 -10.71
C LEU A 59 -2.89 -6.14 -11.14
N ASP A 60 -3.58 -7.26 -11.17
CA ASP A 60 -4.97 -7.42 -11.60
C ASP A 60 -6.00 -7.26 -10.46
N LEU A 61 -5.54 -7.17 -9.20
CA LEU A 61 -6.43 -6.92 -8.06
C LEU A 61 -6.82 -5.44 -7.90
N TRP A 62 -6.04 -4.53 -8.49
CA TRP A 62 -6.29 -3.10 -8.40
C TRP A 62 -7.57 -2.71 -9.12
N ARG A 63 -8.49 -2.06 -8.41
CA ARG A 63 -9.75 -1.57 -8.94
C ARG A 63 -9.85 -0.09 -8.62
N GLN A 64 -10.36 0.69 -9.57
CA GLN A 64 -10.73 2.06 -9.30
C GLN A 64 -12.02 2.04 -8.48
N GLU A 65 -12.00 2.64 -7.30
CA GLU A 65 -13.25 2.91 -6.59
C GLU A 65 -13.99 4.00 -7.37
N PHE A 66 -15.17 3.65 -7.90
CA PHE A 66 -16.11 4.65 -8.38
C PHE A 66 -16.88 5.13 -7.16
N ASP A 67 -16.84 6.44 -6.90
CA ASP A 67 -17.68 7.07 -5.88
C ASP A 67 -19.12 6.58 -6.06
N LYS A 68 -19.66 5.95 -5.01
CA LYS A 68 -21.10 5.72 -4.91
C LYS A 68 -21.73 7.07 -4.58
N ASN A 69 -22.24 7.75 -5.62
CA ASN A 69 -23.17 8.87 -5.48
C ASN A 69 -24.32 8.52 -4.51
#